data_AF-A0A0F8WY24-F1
#
_entry.id   AF-A0A0F8WY24-F1
#
_cell.length_a   1.000
_cell.length_b   1.000
_cell.length_c   1.000
_cell.angle_alpha   90.00
_cell.angle_beta   90.00
_cell.angle_gamma   90.00
#
_symmetry.space_group_name_H-M   'P 1'
#
loop_
_entity.id
_entity.type
_entity.pdbx_description
1 polymer ?
#
loop_
_entity_poly.entity_id
_entity_poly.type
_entity_poly.pdbx_seq_one_letter_code
_entity_poly.pdbx_strand_id
1 'polypeptide(L)'
;MAGEAFPQGDNEFRTWLLNFVANEVVVTPLTLPITFFDALNAASTAYGTGLDAHAGTQATAQAQTAAKDGVKATAITDLRAAVAALRANPLFTDAMAAALGLPILDDILTDIVAPTVAPELEMEVAGPQEVRVHFWAPGTP
;
A
#
# COMPACT_ATOMS: atom_id res chain seq x y z
N MET A 1 3.44 -0.36 24.53
CA MET A 1 2.50 -0.33 25.66
C MET A 1 2.37 1.11 26.11
N ALA A 2 1.15 1.64 26.25
CA ALA A 2 0.95 3.04 26.63
C ALA A 2 1.04 3.18 28.15
N GLY A 3 2.05 3.90 28.64
CA GLY A 3 2.23 4.20 30.07
C GLY A 3 3.63 3.92 30.64
N GLU A 4 4.48 3.20 29.90
CA GLU A 4 5.87 2.98 30.31
C GLU A 4 6.77 4.08 29.71
N ALA A 5 7.73 4.59 30.49
CA ALA A 5 8.66 5.65 30.06
C ALA A 5 9.74 5.17 29.07
N PHE A 6 9.43 4.17 28.25
CA PHE A 6 10.33 3.62 27.25
C PHE A 6 10.12 4.30 25.88
N PRO A 7 11.17 4.42 25.06
CA PRO A 7 11.02 4.88 23.67
C PRO A 7 10.07 3.99 22.89
N GLN A 8 9.26 4.59 22.01
CA GLN A 8 8.26 3.86 21.23
C GLN A 8 8.79 3.39 19.87
N GLY A 9 9.77 4.07 19.29
CA GLY A 9 10.37 3.65 18.02
C GLY A 9 11.34 2.49 18.23
N ASP A 10 11.29 1.48 17.36
CA ASP A 10 12.14 0.27 17.49
C ASP A 10 13.65 0.59 17.51
N ASN A 11 14.09 1.53 16.65
CA ASN A 11 15.49 1.98 16.63
C ASN A 11 15.85 2.83 17.85
N GLU A 12 14.92 3.64 18.34
CA GLU A 12 15.12 4.45 19.54
C GLU A 12 15.20 3.57 20.78
N PHE A 13 14.36 2.53 20.84
CA PHE A 13 14.34 1.53 21.89
C PHE A 13 15.61 0.69 21.87
N ARG A 14 16.08 0.22 20.70
CA ARG A 14 17.38 -0.47 20.55
C ARG A 14 18.53 0.37 21.09
N THR A 15 18.58 1.65 20.70
CA THR A 15 19.64 2.57 21.12
C THR A 15 19.59 2.84 22.62
N TRP A 16 18.40 3.08 23.16
CA TRP A 16 18.19 3.27 24.58
C TRP A 16 18.58 2.02 25.40
N LEU A 17 18.19 0.82 24.96
CA LEU A 17 18.51 -0.43 25.63
C LEU A 17 20.02 -0.72 25.62
N LEU A 18 20.70 -0.47 24.50
CA LEU A 18 22.16 -0.56 24.43
C LEU A 18 22.85 0.41 25.39
N ASN A 19 22.38 1.67 25.43
CA ASN A 19 22.92 2.66 26.36
C ASN A 19 22.63 2.29 27.83
N PHE A 20 21.47 1.73 28.12
CA PHE A 20 21.11 1.29 29.47
C PHE A 20 22.03 0.16 29.96
N VAL A 21 22.27 -0.85 29.12
CA VAL A 21 23.19 -1.96 29.44
C VAL A 21 24.64 -1.47 29.54
N ALA A 22 25.07 -0.55 28.66
CA ALA A 22 26.44 -0.02 28.67
C ALA A 22 26.76 0.84 29.92
N ASN A 23 25.74 1.38 30.60
CA ASN A 23 25.90 2.23 31.78
C ASN A 23 25.62 1.48 33.11
N GLU A 24 25.86 0.16 33.15
CA GLU A 24 25.75 -0.66 34.37
C GLU A 24 26.49 -0.05 35.58
N VAL A 25 27.62 0.61 35.35
CA VAL A 25 28.46 1.21 36.41
C VAL A 25 27.69 2.26 37.25
N VAL A 26 26.64 2.88 36.68
CA VAL A 26 25.81 3.88 37.38
C VAL A 26 24.99 3.25 38.50
N VAL A 27 24.66 1.97 38.41
CA VAL A 27 23.87 1.26 39.43
C VAL A 27 24.70 0.41 40.38
N THR A 28 26.02 0.35 40.20
CA THR A 28 26.94 -0.33 41.11
C THR A 28 26.81 0.13 42.58
N PRO A 29 26.58 1.42 42.89
CA PRO A 29 26.33 1.89 44.25
C PRO A 29 25.02 1.37 44.87
N LEU A 30 24.08 0.90 44.04
CA LEU A 30 22.79 0.37 44.47
C LEU A 30 22.85 -1.11 44.88
N THR A 31 24.04 -1.74 44.80
CA THR A 31 24.28 -3.15 45.18
C THR A 31 23.36 -4.15 44.47
N LEU A 32 22.86 -3.78 43.29
CA LEU A 32 22.01 -4.66 42.49
C LEU A 32 22.81 -5.88 42.01
N PRO A 33 22.19 -7.07 41.90
CA PRO A 33 22.88 -8.25 41.41
C PRO A 33 23.34 -8.07 39.96
N ILE A 34 24.62 -8.31 39.70
CA ILE A 34 25.22 -8.24 38.35
C ILE A 34 24.53 -9.17 37.33
N THR A 35 23.94 -10.28 37.81
CA THR A 35 23.18 -11.24 37.01
C THR A 35 21.96 -10.64 36.30
N PHE A 36 21.48 -9.48 36.75
CA PHE A 36 20.41 -8.75 36.07
C PHE A 36 20.86 -8.17 34.72
N PHE A 37 22.09 -7.66 34.66
CA PHE A 37 22.65 -7.06 33.45
C PHE A 37 23.04 -8.11 32.41
N ASP A 38 23.44 -9.31 32.83
CA ASP A 38 23.71 -10.43 31.92
C ASP A 38 22.47 -10.82 31.11
N ALA A 39 21.33 -10.99 31.80
CA ALA A 39 20.05 -11.31 31.15
C ALA A 39 19.58 -10.18 30.22
N LEU A 40 19.76 -8.93 30.64
CA LEU A 40 19.36 -7.76 29.85
C LEU A 40 20.25 -7.57 28.61
N ASN A 41 21.55 -7.88 28.71
CA ASN A 41 22.49 -7.83 27.59
C ASN A 41 22.16 -8.92 26.55
N ALA A 42 21.82 -10.13 27.01
CA ALA A 42 21.34 -11.20 26.13
C ALA A 42 20.03 -10.80 25.42
N ALA A 43 19.08 -10.19 26.15
CA ALA A 43 17.84 -9.68 25.57
C ALA A 43 18.06 -8.56 24.55
N SER A 44 18.99 -7.63 24.83
CA SER A 44 19.39 -6.56 23.91
C SER A 44 19.95 -7.10 22.60
N THR A 45 20.83 -8.10 22.69
CA THR A 45 21.42 -8.77 21.52
C THR A 45 20.35 -9.50 20.69
N ALA A 46 19.45 -10.22 21.34
CA ALA A 46 18.35 -10.92 20.70
C ALA A 46 17.38 -9.95 20.00
N TYR A 47 17.02 -8.84 20.67
CA TYR A 47 16.15 -7.81 20.11
C TYR A 47 16.77 -7.16 18.86
N GLY A 48 18.06 -6.77 18.92
CA GLY A 48 18.76 -6.20 17.76
C GLY A 48 18.80 -7.16 16.56
N THR A 49 19.11 -8.43 16.80
CA THR A 49 19.12 -9.46 15.75
C THR A 49 17.73 -9.67 15.14
N GLY A 50 16.68 -9.66 15.99
CA GLY A 50 15.29 -9.79 15.54
C GLY A 50 14.83 -8.59 14.71
N LEU A 51 15.20 -7.37 15.10
CA LEU A 51 14.87 -6.15 14.36
C LEU A 51 15.54 -6.12 12.98
N ASP A 52 16.83 -6.48 12.91
CA ASP A 52 17.58 -6.54 11.66
C ASP A 52 17.00 -7.62 10.71
N ALA A 53 16.63 -8.77 11.26
CA ALA A 53 15.96 -9.83 10.50
C ALA A 53 14.59 -9.37 9.97
N HIS A 54 13.78 -8.72 10.81
CA HIS A 54 12.49 -8.18 10.42
C HIS A 54 12.62 -7.16 9.28
N ALA A 55 13.54 -6.19 9.40
CA ALA A 55 13.82 -5.22 8.34
C ALA A 55 14.24 -5.90 7.02
N GLY A 56 15.11 -6.92 7.09
CA GLY A 56 15.52 -7.71 5.93
C GLY A 56 14.36 -8.46 5.28
N THR A 57 13.46 -9.06 6.07
CA THR A 57 12.27 -9.73 5.53
C THR A 57 11.28 -8.77 4.87
N GLN A 58 11.10 -7.56 5.42
CA GLN A 58 10.26 -6.54 4.80
C GLN A 58 10.83 -6.09 3.45
N ALA A 59 12.13 -5.80 3.40
CA ALA A 59 12.78 -5.41 2.14
C ALA A 59 12.65 -6.53 1.08
N THR A 60 12.79 -7.78 1.49
CA THR A 60 12.61 -8.95 0.61
C THR A 60 11.16 -9.04 0.09
N ALA A 61 10.17 -8.89 0.98
CA ALA A 61 8.77 -8.93 0.61
C ALA A 61 8.39 -7.81 -0.37
N GLN A 62 8.92 -6.59 -0.16
CA GLN A 62 8.74 -5.46 -1.08
C GLN A 62 9.36 -5.75 -2.45
N ALA A 63 10.59 -6.26 -2.48
CA ALA A 63 11.28 -6.61 -3.73
C ALA A 63 10.54 -7.70 -4.51
N GLN A 64 10.06 -8.74 -3.83
CA GLN A 64 9.26 -9.81 -4.44
C GLN A 64 7.91 -9.30 -4.95
N THR A 65 7.28 -8.39 -4.22
CA THR A 65 6.03 -7.74 -4.65
C THR A 65 6.27 -6.94 -5.93
N ALA A 66 7.31 -6.11 -5.97
CA ALA A 66 7.68 -5.34 -7.15
C ALA A 66 8.00 -6.25 -8.36
N ALA A 67 8.73 -7.35 -8.15
CA ALA A 67 9.04 -8.31 -9.21
C ALA A 67 7.78 -8.98 -9.77
N LYS A 68 6.88 -9.47 -8.89
CA LYS A 68 5.59 -10.06 -9.27
C LYS A 68 4.73 -9.06 -10.03
N ASP A 69 4.66 -7.81 -9.57
CA ASP A 69 3.86 -6.76 -10.19
C ASP A 69 4.44 -6.34 -11.55
N GLY A 70 5.76 -6.31 -11.68
CA GLY A 70 6.45 -6.11 -12.97
C GLY A 70 6.10 -7.19 -13.99
N VAL A 71 6.20 -8.48 -13.61
CA VAL A 71 5.81 -9.60 -14.48
C VAL A 71 4.34 -9.53 -14.85
N LYS A 72 3.46 -9.18 -13.90
CA LYS A 72 2.02 -9.00 -14.16
C LYS A 72 1.77 -7.87 -15.16
N ALA A 73 2.46 -6.74 -15.04
CA ALA A 73 2.31 -5.61 -15.96
C ALA A 73 2.73 -5.97 -17.40
N THR A 74 3.84 -6.69 -17.56
CA THR A 74 4.27 -7.21 -18.86
C THR A 74 3.24 -8.17 -19.44
N ALA A 75 2.79 -9.16 -18.65
CA ALA A 75 1.79 -10.12 -19.10
C ALA A 75 0.46 -9.45 -19.52
N ILE A 76 0.01 -8.42 -18.79
CA ILE A 76 -1.19 -7.64 -19.16
C ILE A 76 -0.98 -6.89 -20.48
N THR A 77 0.21 -6.35 -20.71
CA THR A 77 0.54 -5.61 -21.93
C THR A 77 0.47 -6.53 -23.15
N ASP A 78 1.11 -7.70 -23.05
CA ASP A 78 1.08 -8.71 -24.11
C ASP A 78 -0.33 -9.26 -24.34
N LEU A 79 -1.07 -9.51 -23.26
CA LEU A 79 -2.46 -9.96 -23.32
C LEU A 79 -3.36 -8.91 -24.00
N ARG A 80 -3.20 -7.61 -23.70
CA ARG A 80 -3.97 -6.55 -24.35
C ARG A 80 -3.72 -6.51 -25.85
N ALA A 81 -2.47 -6.63 -26.28
CA ALA A 81 -2.14 -6.68 -27.71
C ALA A 81 -2.77 -7.90 -28.39
N ALA A 82 -2.68 -9.09 -27.76
CA ALA A 82 -3.28 -10.30 -28.28
C ALA A 82 -4.81 -10.22 -28.35
N VAL A 83 -5.47 -9.74 -27.29
CA VAL A 83 -6.94 -9.58 -27.25
C VAL A 83 -7.40 -8.56 -28.28
N ALA A 84 -6.67 -7.45 -28.47
CA ALA A 84 -6.99 -6.48 -29.52
C ALA A 84 -6.90 -7.09 -30.92
N ALA A 85 -5.86 -7.88 -31.19
CA ALA A 85 -5.71 -8.58 -32.48
C ALA A 85 -6.82 -9.62 -32.71
N LEU A 86 -7.23 -10.35 -31.68
CA LEU A 86 -8.34 -11.30 -31.75
C LEU A 86 -9.67 -10.60 -32.04
N ARG A 87 -9.98 -9.51 -31.33
CA ARG A 87 -11.23 -8.76 -31.53
C ARG A 87 -11.30 -8.01 -32.86
N ALA A 88 -10.15 -7.66 -33.45
CA ALA A 88 -10.10 -7.08 -34.79
C ALA A 88 -10.41 -8.12 -35.90
N ASN A 89 -10.35 -9.42 -35.59
CA ASN A 89 -10.65 -10.47 -36.55
C ASN A 89 -12.18 -10.64 -36.68
N PRO A 90 -12.77 -10.47 -37.88
CA PRO A 90 -14.22 -10.58 -38.10
C PRO A 90 -14.78 -12.00 -37.85
N LEU A 91 -13.92 -13.02 -37.74
CA LEU A 91 -14.32 -14.39 -37.41
C LEU A 91 -14.31 -14.68 -35.90
N PHE A 92 -13.89 -13.72 -35.07
CA PHE A 92 -13.88 -13.88 -33.62
C PHE A 92 -15.30 -13.71 -33.06
N THR A 93 -15.84 -14.80 -32.51
CA THR A 93 -17.23 -14.83 -32.02
C THR A 93 -17.32 -14.69 -30.51
N ASP A 94 -18.49 -14.31 -30.00
CA ASP A 94 -18.75 -14.21 -28.56
C ASP A 94 -18.58 -15.55 -27.83
N ALA A 95 -18.85 -16.67 -28.51
CA ALA A 95 -18.59 -18.00 -27.95
C ALA A 95 -17.08 -18.24 -27.74
N MET A 96 -16.23 -17.74 -28.65
CA MET A 96 -14.77 -17.80 -28.49
C MET A 96 -14.29 -16.84 -27.41
N ALA A 97 -14.89 -15.66 -27.28
CA ALA A 97 -14.61 -14.71 -26.20
C ALA A 97 -14.96 -15.31 -24.82
N ALA A 98 -16.13 -15.93 -24.69
CA ALA A 98 -16.58 -16.60 -23.47
C ALA A 98 -15.68 -17.78 -23.09
N ALA A 99 -15.24 -18.58 -24.06
CA ALA A 99 -14.31 -19.69 -23.82
C ALA A 99 -12.92 -19.20 -23.31
N LEU A 100 -12.51 -18.00 -23.70
CA LEU A 100 -11.28 -17.35 -23.23
C LEU A 100 -11.47 -16.55 -21.93
N GLY A 101 -12.67 -16.53 -21.36
CA GLY A 101 -12.99 -15.74 -20.17
C GLY A 101 -12.96 -14.22 -20.40
N LEU A 102 -13.04 -13.79 -21.67
CA LEU A 102 -13.12 -12.37 -22.02
C LEU A 102 -14.56 -11.88 -21.84
N PRO A 103 -14.77 -10.62 -21.42
CA PRO A 103 -16.11 -10.04 -21.40
C PRO A 103 -16.67 -9.99 -22.82
N ILE A 104 -17.92 -10.40 -22.97
CA ILE A 104 -18.67 -10.20 -24.22
C ILE A 104 -18.97 -8.70 -24.30
N LEU A 105 -18.57 -8.05 -25.39
CA LEU A 105 -18.94 -6.65 -25.62
C LEU A 105 -20.37 -6.65 -26.14
N ASP A 106 -21.21 -5.78 -25.57
CA ASP A 106 -22.52 -5.53 -26.15
C ASP A 106 -22.34 -4.74 -27.45
N ASP A 107 -22.96 -5.23 -28.52
CA ASP A 107 -23.00 -4.55 -29.83
C ASP A 107 -24.04 -3.41 -29.83
N ILE A 108 -24.91 -3.37 -28.83
CA ILE A 108 -25.88 -2.30 -28.65
C ILE A 108 -25.16 -1.13 -27.97
N LEU A 109 -24.81 -0.11 -28.76
CA LEU A 109 -24.48 1.20 -28.23
C LEU A 109 -25.67 1.69 -27.41
N THR A 110 -25.50 1.85 -26.09
CA THR A 110 -26.49 2.56 -25.27
C THR A 110 -26.63 3.98 -25.80
N ASP A 111 -27.71 4.23 -26.53
CA ASP A 111 -28.07 5.56 -26.99
C ASP A 111 -28.41 6.42 -25.78
N ILE A 112 -27.45 7.25 -25.36
CA ILE A 112 -27.74 8.33 -24.43
C ILE A 112 -28.19 9.49 -25.29
N VAL A 113 -29.50 9.73 -25.29
CA VAL A 113 -30.09 10.90 -25.95
C VAL A 113 -29.38 12.16 -25.45
N ALA A 114 -28.92 13.00 -26.37
CA ALA A 114 -28.29 14.26 -26.02
C ALA A 114 -29.22 15.08 -25.10
N PRO A 115 -28.71 15.68 -24.01
CA PRO A 115 -29.52 16.53 -23.14
C PRO A 115 -30.20 17.63 -23.97
N THR A 116 -31.52 17.74 -23.88
CA THR A 116 -32.30 18.78 -24.59
C THR A 116 -32.21 20.15 -23.92
N VAL A 117 -31.63 20.22 -22.71
CA VAL A 117 -31.49 21.44 -21.93
C VAL A 117 -30.03 21.60 -21.49
N ALA A 118 -29.52 22.82 -21.54
CA ALA A 118 -28.18 23.15 -21.06
C ALA A 118 -28.09 22.89 -19.54
N PRO A 119 -27.04 22.21 -19.04
CA PRO A 119 -26.87 21.96 -17.62
C PRO A 119 -26.57 23.26 -16.85
N GLU A 120 -27.00 23.31 -15.60
CA GLU A 120 -26.67 24.41 -14.68
C GLU A 120 -25.30 24.14 -14.03
N LEU A 121 -24.49 25.19 -13.89
CA LEU A 121 -23.16 25.14 -13.29
C LEU A 121 -23.21 25.73 -11.89
N GLU A 122 -22.85 24.95 -10.89
CA GLU A 122 -22.67 25.42 -9.52
C GLU A 122 -21.18 25.34 -9.14
N MET A 123 -20.64 26.44 -8.62
CA MET A 123 -19.24 26.53 -8.22
C MET A 123 -19.15 26.63 -6.70
N GLU A 124 -18.58 25.61 -6.05
CA GLU A 124 -18.35 25.57 -4.61
C GLU A 124 -16.87 25.79 -4.30
N VAL A 125 -16.58 26.64 -3.31
CA VAL A 125 -15.21 26.82 -2.79
C VAL A 125 -14.96 25.76 -1.72
N ALA A 126 -14.25 24.69 -2.09
CA ALA A 126 -13.99 23.54 -1.22
C ALA A 126 -12.76 23.70 -0.32
N GLY A 127 -11.89 24.68 -0.60
CA GLY A 127 -10.69 24.96 0.20
C GLY A 127 -9.81 26.08 -0.35
N PRO A 128 -8.66 26.38 0.29
CA PRO A 128 -7.71 27.36 -0.22
C PRO A 128 -7.20 26.93 -1.60
N GLN A 129 -7.56 27.71 -2.63
CA GLN A 129 -7.24 27.44 -4.05
C GLN A 129 -7.93 26.21 -4.66
N GLU A 130 -8.97 25.64 -4.02
CA GLU A 130 -9.78 24.57 -4.61
C GLU A 130 -11.21 25.07 -4.89
N VAL A 131 -11.60 25.01 -6.16
CA VAL A 131 -12.97 25.25 -6.61
C VAL A 131 -13.49 23.98 -7.25
N ARG A 132 -14.66 23.50 -6.79
CA ARG A 132 -15.37 22.38 -7.39
C ARG A 132 -16.50 22.91 -8.24
N VAL A 133 -16.66 22.33 -9.42
CA VAL A 133 -17.74 22.68 -10.36
C VAL A 133 -18.67 21.47 -10.45
N HIS A 134 -19.93 21.66 -10.06
CA HIS A 134 -20.99 20.67 -10.16
C HIS A 134 -21.85 20.98 -11.39
N PHE A 135 -22.31 19.93 -12.06
CA PHE A 135 -23.21 20.01 -13.22
C PHE A 135 -24.55 19.39 -12.83
N TRP A 136 -25.61 20.20 -12.86
CA TRP A 136 -26.96 19.75 -12.49
C TRP A 136 -27.90 19.81 -13.69
N ALA A 137 -28.91 18.93 -13.68
CA ALA A 137 -30.06 19.08 -14.54
C ALA A 137 -30.93 20.23 -14.02
N PRO A 138 -31.39 21.16 -14.89
CA PRO A 138 -32.14 22.33 -14.45
C PRO A 138 -33.42 21.92 -13.70
N GLY A 139 -33.61 22.47 -12.51
CA GLY A 139 -34.79 22.23 -11.65
C GLY A 139 -34.66 21.08 -10.64
N THR A 140 -33.52 20.41 -10.57
CA THR A 140 -33.18 19.48 -9.48
C THR A 140 -31.90 19.94 -8.81
N PRO A 141 -31.99 20.66 -7.67
CA PRO A 141 -30.84 20.89 -6.80
C PRO A 141 -30.37 19.59 -6.14
#